data_AF-A0A7J2HKY2-F1
#
_entry.id   AF-A0A7J2HKY2-F1
#
_cell.length_a   1.000
_cell.length_b   1.000
_cell.length_c   1.000
_cell.angle_alpha   90.00
_cell.angle_beta   90.00
_cell.angle_gamma   90.00
#
_symmetry.space_group_name_H-M   'P 1'
#
loop_
_entity.id
_entity.type
_entity.pdbx_description
1 polymer ?
#
loop_
_entity_poly.entity_id
_entity_poly.type
_entity_poly.pdbx_seq_one_letter_code
_entity_poly.pdbx_strand_id
1 'polypeptide(L)'
;MRNLDRGRPFNEKLKPTNRILFTILATIILFIILGIGSAMPLSGEEAKQLMEQFEDVMKDLSTFRIFINNFTIALLSFIPFIGVGIMGFVIFQTGKFLGYISTQSRIHPALLILSAIITVYGLIEFLGYGVAVSEGIIFS
;
A
#
# COMPACT_ATOMS: atom_id res chain seq x y z
N MET A 1 -3.79 17.68 -40.59
CA MET A 1 -4.42 17.94 -39.29
C MET A 1 -3.32 18.06 -38.24
N ARG A 2 -3.07 19.27 -37.71
CA ARG A 2 -2.05 19.50 -36.67
C ARG A 2 -2.49 18.74 -35.42
N ASN A 3 -1.59 17.91 -34.89
CA ASN A 3 -1.82 17.13 -33.68
C ASN A 3 -1.94 18.10 -32.49
N LEU A 4 -3.18 18.45 -32.12
CA LEU A 4 -3.53 19.48 -31.12
C LEU A 4 -3.07 19.12 -29.69
N ASP A 5 -2.53 17.92 -29.49
CA ASP A 5 -2.08 17.42 -28.19
C ASP A 5 -0.58 17.64 -27.92
N ARG A 6 0.20 18.24 -28.83
CA ARG A 6 1.65 18.39 -28.60
C ARG A 6 2.04 19.32 -27.45
N GLY A 7 1.12 20.17 -26.97
CA GLY A 7 1.39 21.15 -25.91
C GLY A 7 0.70 20.90 -24.56
N ARG A 8 -0.20 19.92 -24.46
CA ARG A 8 -0.92 19.66 -23.20
C ARG A 8 -0.03 18.88 -22.21
N PRO A 9 -0.14 19.11 -20.90
CA PRO A 9 0.51 18.28 -19.88
C PRO A 9 -0.01 16.82 -19.94
N PHE A 10 0.78 15.88 -19.45
CA PHE A 10 0.52 14.43 -19.59
C PHE A 10 -0.86 14.02 -19.01
N ASN A 11 -1.22 14.59 -17.86
CA ASN A 11 -2.49 14.38 -17.17
C ASN A 11 -3.72 14.80 -18.02
N GLU A 12 -3.65 15.87 -18.81
CA GLU A 12 -4.74 16.37 -19.66
C GLU A 12 -5.00 15.53 -20.92
N LYS A 13 -4.07 14.64 -21.27
CA LYS A 13 -4.21 13.71 -22.40
C LYS A 13 -4.78 12.36 -21.99
N LEU A 14 -4.82 12.06 -20.69
CA LEU A 14 -5.26 10.76 -20.19
C LEU A 14 -6.78 10.68 -20.17
N LYS A 15 -7.32 9.69 -20.90
CA LYS A 15 -8.73 9.33 -20.79
C LYS A 15 -9.04 8.75 -19.39
N PRO A 16 -10.26 8.92 -18.86
CA PRO A 16 -10.64 8.35 -17.56
C PRO A 16 -10.38 6.84 -17.43
N THR A 17 -10.56 6.09 -18.52
CA THR A 17 -10.24 4.65 -18.59
C THR A 17 -8.77 4.34 -18.32
N ASN A 18 -7.86 5.22 -18.75
CA ASN A 18 -6.43 5.04 -18.53
C ASN A 18 -6.07 5.30 -17.07
N ARG A 19 -6.73 6.27 -16.41
CA ARG A 19 -6.54 6.54 -14.98
C ARG A 19 -6.95 5.34 -14.12
N ILE A 20 -8.08 4.74 -14.43
CA ILE A 20 -8.54 3.49 -13.77
C ILE A 20 -7.51 2.37 -13.98
N LEU A 21 -6.98 2.21 -15.19
CA LEU A 21 -5.96 1.22 -15.48
C LEU A 21 -4.68 1.46 -14.65
N PHE A 22 -4.20 2.71 -14.56
CA PHE A 22 -3.04 3.04 -13.72
C PHE A 22 -3.29 2.74 -12.25
N THR A 23 -4.48 3.04 -11.73
CA THR A 23 -4.87 2.68 -10.35
C THR A 23 -4.86 1.18 -10.11
N ILE A 24 -5.40 0.39 -11.04
CA ILE A 24 -5.38 -1.09 -10.93
C ILE A 24 -3.95 -1.60 -10.94
N LEU A 25 -3.12 -1.12 -11.86
CA LEU A 25 -1.70 -1.50 -11.94
C LEU A 25 -0.93 -1.11 -10.68
N ALA A 26 -1.13 0.11 -10.17
CA ALA A 26 -0.55 0.57 -8.91
C ALA A 26 -0.98 -0.34 -7.74
N THR A 27 -2.27 -0.68 -7.65
CA THR A 27 -2.79 -1.59 -6.63
C THR A 27 -2.12 -2.97 -6.70
N ILE A 28 -1.97 -3.54 -7.90
CA ILE A 28 -1.27 -4.81 -8.11
C ILE A 28 0.19 -4.71 -7.65
N ILE A 29 0.89 -3.63 -7.99
CA ILE A 29 2.27 -3.39 -7.56
C ILE A 29 2.36 -3.32 -6.03
N LEU A 30 1.41 -2.67 -5.36
CA LEU A 30 1.37 -2.63 -3.89
C LEU A 30 1.18 -4.03 -3.29
N PHE A 31 0.31 -4.87 -3.85
CA PHE A 31 0.21 -6.27 -3.41
C PHE A 31 1.48 -7.09 -3.65
N ILE A 32 2.21 -6.82 -4.74
CA ILE A 32 3.52 -7.45 -4.99
C ILE A 32 4.52 -7.02 -3.92
N ILE A 33 4.59 -5.71 -3.60
CA ILE A 33 5.47 -5.18 -2.54
C ILE A 33 5.13 -5.82 -1.19
N LEU A 34 3.84 -5.92 -0.86
CA LEU A 34 3.36 -6.60 0.34
C LEU A 34 3.84 -8.06 0.40
N GLY A 35 3.71 -8.78 -0.72
CA GLY A 35 4.16 -10.16 -0.87
C GLY A 35 5.66 -10.32 -0.67
N ILE A 36 6.47 -9.46 -1.30
CA ILE A 36 7.93 -9.42 -1.13
C ILE A 36 8.29 -9.19 0.34
N GLY A 37 7.67 -8.19 0.99
CA GLY A 37 7.89 -7.93 2.41
C GLY A 37 7.57 -9.16 3.26
N SER A 38 6.47 -9.86 2.97
CA SER A 38 6.03 -11.04 3.73
C SER A 38 6.92 -12.27 3.57
N ALA A 39 7.65 -12.35 2.47
CA ALA A 39 8.60 -13.43 2.22
C ALA A 39 10.02 -13.11 2.73
N MET A 40 10.28 -11.86 3.14
CA MET A 40 11.61 -11.45 3.56
C MET A 40 11.90 -11.90 5.00
N PRO A 41 13.02 -12.61 5.26
CA PRO A 41 13.37 -13.02 6.60
C PRO A 41 13.65 -11.79 7.48
N LEU A 42 13.12 -11.82 8.71
CA LEU A 42 13.40 -10.82 9.73
C LEU A 42 14.63 -11.23 10.52
N SER A 43 15.57 -10.30 10.72
CA SER A 43 16.62 -10.49 11.73
C SER A 43 16.02 -10.42 13.14
N GLY A 44 16.70 -10.97 14.15
CA GLY A 44 16.20 -10.93 15.53
C GLY A 44 15.98 -9.51 16.08
N GLU A 45 16.83 -8.56 15.69
CA GLU A 45 16.70 -7.14 16.07
C GLU A 45 15.56 -6.45 15.32
N GLU A 46 15.43 -6.69 14.01
CA GLU A 46 14.32 -6.14 13.22
C GLU A 46 12.98 -6.68 13.71
N ALA A 47 12.89 -7.98 14.00
CA ALA A 47 11.69 -8.59 14.55
C ALA A 47 11.29 -7.93 15.87
N LYS A 48 12.26 -7.66 16.76
CA LYS A 48 12.00 -7.03 18.05
C LYS A 48 11.50 -5.58 17.90
N GLN A 49 12.17 -4.76 17.08
CA GLN A 49 11.73 -3.39 16.82
C GLN A 49 10.35 -3.34 16.17
N LEU A 50 10.13 -4.23 15.20
CA LEU A 50 8.85 -4.38 14.52
C LEU A 50 7.75 -4.77 15.52
N MET A 51 8.02 -5.74 16.41
CA MET A 51 7.10 -6.13 17.49
C MET A 51 6.83 -4.99 18.47
N GLU A 52 7.82 -4.19 18.86
CA GLU A 52 7.61 -3.05 19.77
C GLU A 52 6.70 -1.99 19.13
N GLN A 53 6.92 -1.65 17.85
CA GLN A 53 6.04 -0.76 17.09
C GLN A 53 4.62 -1.33 16.99
N PHE A 54 4.50 -2.63 16.79
CA PHE A 54 3.19 -3.27 16.66
C PHE A 54 2.48 -3.52 17.98
N GLU A 55 3.16 -3.80 19.08
CA GLU A 55 2.55 -3.87 20.40
C GLU A 55 1.92 -2.53 20.77
N ASP A 56 2.53 -1.41 20.38
CA ASP A 56 1.93 -0.10 20.56
C ASP A 56 0.68 0.12 19.69
N VAL A 57 0.65 -0.44 18.48
CA VAL A 57 -0.55 -0.46 17.62
C VAL A 57 -1.62 -1.43 18.16
N MET A 58 -1.23 -2.57 18.72
CA MET A 58 -2.12 -3.64 19.18
C MET A 58 -2.64 -3.47 20.61
N LYS A 59 -1.92 -2.74 21.49
CA LYS A 59 -2.30 -2.51 22.91
C LYS A 59 -3.69 -1.95 23.08
N ASP A 60 -4.15 -1.17 22.10
CA ASP A 60 -5.52 -0.65 22.00
C ASP A 60 -6.01 -0.80 20.55
N LEU A 61 -6.23 -2.04 20.12
CA LEU A 61 -6.76 -2.33 18.79
C LEU A 61 -8.25 -1.93 18.67
N SER A 62 -8.53 -0.64 18.72
CA SER A 62 -9.83 -0.08 18.36
C SER A 62 -9.88 0.17 16.86
N THR A 63 -11.03 -0.06 16.24
CA THR A 63 -11.29 0.28 14.83
C THR A 63 -10.91 1.73 14.52
N PHE A 64 -11.05 2.63 15.50
CA PHE A 64 -10.66 4.03 15.38
C PHE A 64 -9.14 4.23 15.21
N ARG A 65 -8.29 3.52 15.97
CA ARG A 65 -6.83 3.64 15.81
C ARG A 65 -6.33 3.07 14.48
N ILE A 66 -6.88 1.95 14.03
CA ILE A 66 -6.60 1.40 12.69
C ILE A 66 -6.99 2.42 11.61
N PHE A 67 -8.17 3.04 11.75
CA PHE A 67 -8.60 4.10 10.84
C PHE A 67 -7.65 5.29 10.85
N ILE A 68 -7.27 5.82 12.01
CA ILE A 68 -6.35 6.97 12.09
C ILE A 68 -4.98 6.66 11.50
N ASN A 69 -4.46 5.45 11.72
CA ASN A 69 -3.21 5.00 11.10
C ASN A 69 -3.30 5.02 9.57
N ASN A 70 -4.32 4.36 9.01
CA ASN A 70 -4.52 4.27 7.57
C ASN A 70 -4.85 5.64 6.95
N PHE A 71 -5.60 6.47 7.66
CA PHE A 71 -5.91 7.85 7.26
C PHE A 71 -4.64 8.71 7.22
N THR A 72 -3.76 8.59 8.22
CA THR A 72 -2.48 9.30 8.23
C THR A 72 -1.59 8.87 7.07
N ILE A 73 -1.49 7.56 6.83
CA ILE A 73 -0.75 7.00 5.68
C ILE A 73 -1.35 7.51 4.36
N ALA A 74 -2.67 7.55 4.23
CA ALA A 74 -3.35 8.08 3.06
C ALA A 74 -3.05 9.56 2.84
N LEU A 75 -3.02 10.40 3.90
CA LEU A 75 -2.65 11.80 3.76
C LEU A 75 -1.20 11.98 3.29
N LEU A 76 -0.27 11.19 3.82
CA LEU A 76 1.13 11.23 3.42
C LEU A 76 1.35 10.76 1.97
N SER A 77 0.52 9.84 1.48
CA SER A 77 0.65 9.30 0.14
C SER A 77 0.20 10.26 -0.97
N PHE A 78 -0.56 11.30 -0.64
CA PHE A 78 -0.94 12.37 -1.56
C PHE A 78 0.16 13.41 -1.79
N ILE A 79 1.31 13.31 -1.11
CA ILE A 79 2.47 14.17 -1.42
C ILE A 79 3.04 13.73 -2.78
N PRO A 80 3.06 14.59 -3.81
CA PRO A 80 3.56 14.22 -5.14
C PRO A 80 5.01 13.69 -5.07
N PHE A 81 5.31 12.65 -5.85
CA PHE A 81 6.57 11.89 -5.85
C PHE A 81 6.92 11.17 -4.54
N ILE A 82 6.98 11.91 -3.42
CA ILE A 82 7.43 11.41 -2.12
C ILE A 82 6.43 10.39 -1.54
N GLY A 83 5.14 10.65 -1.70
CA GLY A 83 4.06 9.81 -1.18
C GLY A 83 4.07 8.39 -1.76
N VAL A 84 4.52 8.24 -3.01
CA VAL A 84 4.70 6.92 -3.64
C VAL A 84 5.77 6.10 -2.92
N GLY A 85 6.90 6.72 -2.59
CA GLY A 85 7.98 6.08 -1.84
C GLY A 85 7.58 5.73 -0.41
N ILE A 86 6.89 6.65 0.26
CA ILE A 86 6.34 6.41 1.62
C ILE A 86 5.37 5.22 1.59
N MET A 87 4.44 5.20 0.64
CA MET A 87 3.46 4.11 0.52
C MET A 87 4.15 2.76 0.28
N GLY A 88 5.11 2.71 -0.64
CA GLY A 88 5.89 1.50 -0.90
C GLY A 88 6.60 0.99 0.35
N PHE A 89 7.23 1.89 1.12
CA PHE A 89 7.88 1.54 2.38
C PHE A 89 6.88 1.01 3.41
N VAL A 90 5.76 1.70 3.63
CA VAL A 90 4.73 1.29 4.59
C VAL A 90 4.19 -0.10 4.25
N ILE A 91 3.78 -0.32 2.99
CA ILE A 91 3.26 -1.60 2.53
C ILE A 91 4.30 -2.72 2.65
N PHE A 92 5.56 -2.42 2.39
CA PHE A 92 6.65 -3.38 2.58
C PHE A 92 6.79 -3.79 4.06
N GLN A 93 6.73 -2.85 5.00
CA GLN A 93 6.77 -3.14 6.44
C GLN A 93 5.54 -3.93 6.90
N THR A 94 4.35 -3.59 6.40
CA THR A 94 3.13 -4.39 6.62
C THR A 94 3.31 -5.81 6.09
N GLY A 95 4.00 -5.98 4.96
CA GLY A 95 4.37 -7.29 4.42
C GLY A 95 5.23 -8.07 5.42
N LYS A 96 6.34 -7.49 5.88
CA LYS A 96 7.23 -8.14 6.88
C LYS A 96 6.47 -8.57 8.13
N PHE A 97 5.51 -7.77 8.58
CA PHE A 97 4.63 -8.13 9.69
C PHE A 97 3.78 -9.37 9.39
N LEU A 98 3.15 -9.45 8.21
CA LEU A 98 2.41 -10.65 7.82
C LEU A 98 3.33 -11.88 7.74
N GLY A 99 4.58 -11.70 7.31
CA GLY A 99 5.61 -12.74 7.37
C GLY A 99 5.89 -13.20 8.80
N TYR A 100 6.03 -12.27 9.75
CA TYR A 100 6.18 -12.58 11.17
C TYR A 100 4.97 -13.34 11.72
N ILE A 101 3.74 -12.83 11.52
CA ILE A 101 2.52 -13.50 11.96
C ILE A 101 2.38 -14.88 11.32
N SER A 102 2.77 -15.02 10.05
CA SER A 102 2.81 -16.31 9.36
C SER A 102 3.70 -17.32 10.09
N THR A 103 4.90 -16.91 10.51
CA THR A 103 5.81 -17.80 11.25
C THR A 103 5.27 -18.21 12.63
N GLN A 104 4.64 -17.27 13.35
CA GLN A 104 4.07 -17.54 14.68
C GLN A 104 2.80 -18.40 14.61
N SER A 105 1.90 -18.11 13.68
CA SER A 105 0.62 -18.80 13.52
C SER A 105 0.71 -20.09 12.71
N ARG A 106 1.84 -20.34 12.04
CA ARG A 106 2.05 -21.43 11.07
C ARG A 106 1.08 -21.38 9.88
N ILE A 107 0.52 -20.20 9.59
CA ILE A 107 -0.34 -19.95 8.42
C ILE A 107 0.54 -19.38 7.31
N HIS A 108 0.43 -19.89 6.09
CA HIS A 108 1.21 -19.38 4.95
C HIS A 108 0.92 -17.88 4.70
N PRO A 109 1.92 -17.00 4.43
CA PRO A 109 1.71 -15.55 4.31
C PRO A 109 0.70 -15.18 3.22
N ALA A 110 0.69 -15.94 2.12
CA ALA A 110 -0.28 -15.74 1.04
C ALA A 110 -1.74 -15.88 1.49
N LEU A 111 -2.04 -16.72 2.49
CA LEU A 111 -3.40 -16.85 3.02
C LEU A 111 -3.79 -15.62 3.85
N LEU A 112 -2.85 -15.03 4.58
CA LEU A 112 -3.06 -13.78 5.32
C LEU A 112 -3.23 -12.59 4.38
N ILE A 113 -2.50 -12.56 3.26
CA ILE A 113 -2.70 -11.53 2.22
C ILE A 113 -4.05 -11.75 1.53
N LEU A 114 -4.41 -13.00 1.24
CA LEU A 114 -5.68 -13.32 0.61
C LEU A 114 -6.87 -12.94 1.50
N SER A 115 -6.75 -13.06 2.83
CA SER A 115 -7.80 -12.59 3.74
C SER A 115 -7.99 -11.07 3.67
N ALA A 116 -6.92 -10.29 3.47
CA ALA A 116 -7.02 -8.84 3.23
C ALA A 116 -7.73 -8.52 1.89
N ILE A 117 -7.57 -9.37 0.86
CA ILE A 117 -8.26 -9.20 -0.43
C ILE A 117 -9.74 -9.60 -0.33
N ILE A 118 -10.04 -10.69 0.39
CA ILE A 118 -11.43 -11.18 0.55
C ILE A 118 -12.22 -10.26 1.47
N THR A 119 -11.58 -9.66 2.46
CA THR A 119 -12.23 -8.64 3.29
C THR A 119 -12.44 -7.38 2.46
N VAL A 120 -13.71 -6.98 2.30
CA VAL A 120 -14.11 -5.78 1.55
C VAL A 120 -13.34 -4.54 2.02
N TYR A 121 -13.05 -4.47 3.32
CA TYR A 121 -12.24 -3.41 3.91
C TYR A 121 -10.81 -3.36 3.34
N GLY A 122 -10.08 -4.48 3.35
CA GLY A 122 -8.69 -4.52 2.88
C GLY A 122 -8.57 -4.33 1.36
N LEU A 123 -9.54 -4.81 0.58
CA LEU A 123 -9.59 -4.56 -0.86
C LEU A 123 -9.79 -3.07 -1.17
N ILE A 124 -10.76 -2.43 -0.52
CA ILE A 124 -11.03 -0.99 -0.71
C ILE A 124 -9.83 -0.15 -0.25
N GLU A 125 -9.19 -0.54 0.85
CA GLU A 125 -7.97 0.12 1.35
C GLU A 125 -6.85 0.09 0.30
N PHE A 126 -6.51 -1.08 -0.24
CA PHE A 126 -5.46 -1.20 -1.26
C PHE A 126 -5.82 -0.51 -2.57
N LEU A 127 -7.11 -0.50 -2.97
CA LEU A 127 -7.57 0.29 -4.11
C LEU A 127 -7.40 1.80 -3.87
N GLY A 128 -7.71 2.28 -2.66
CA GLY A 128 -7.49 3.67 -2.26
C GLY A 128 -6.01 4.06 -2.31
N TYR A 129 -5.13 3.19 -1.84
CA TYR A 129 -3.68 3.38 -1.97
C TYR A 129 -3.22 3.35 -3.42
N GLY A 130 -3.79 2.49 -4.26
CA GLY A 130 -3.56 2.47 -5.69
C GLY A 130 -3.93 3.78 -6.38
N VAL A 131 -5.04 4.43 -5.96
CA VAL A 131 -5.41 5.77 -6.45
C VAL A 131 -4.39 6.81 -6.02
N ALA A 132 -4.02 6.83 -4.74
CA ALA A 132 -3.05 7.81 -4.24
C ALA A 132 -1.70 7.69 -4.95
N VAL A 133 -1.21 6.45 -5.16
CA VAL A 133 0.03 6.19 -5.89
C VAL A 133 -0.09 6.54 -7.37
N SER A 134 -1.18 6.16 -8.04
CA SER A 134 -1.34 6.45 -9.47
C SER A 134 -1.44 7.95 -9.72
N GLU A 135 -2.23 8.67 -8.93
CA GLU A 135 -2.40 10.11 -9.06
C GLU A 135 -1.15 10.87 -8.60
N GLY A 136 -0.44 10.37 -7.59
CA GLY A 136 0.87 10.88 -7.18
C GLY A 136 1.98 10.66 -8.22
N ILE A 137 1.75 9.86 -9.27
CA ILE A 137 2.66 9.74 -10.43
C ILE A 137 2.13 10.57 -11.61
N ILE A 138 0.82 10.63 -11.81
CA ILE A 138 0.18 11.33 -12.94
C ILE A 138 0.20 12.86 -12.78
N PHE A 139 0.01 13.37 -11.56
CA PHE A 139 0.02 14.80 -11.25
C PHE A 139 1.40 15.33 -10.82
N SER A 140 2.38 14.44 -10.76
CA SER A 140 3.78 14.70 -10.53
C SER A 140 4.49 15.14 -11.81
#